data_AF-U3P5D2-F1
#
_entry.id   AF-U3P5D2-F1
#
_cell.length_a   1.000
_cell.length_b   1.000
_cell.length_c   1.000
_cell.angle_alpha   90.00
_cell.angle_beta   90.00
_cell.angle_gamma   90.00
#
_symmetry.space_group_name_H-M   'P 1'
#
loop_
_entity.id
_entity.type
_entity.pdbx_description
1 polymer ?
#
loop_
_entity_poly.entity_id
_entity_poly.type
_entity_poly.pdbx_seq_one_letter_code
_entity_poly.pdbx_strand_id
1 'polypeptide(L)'
;MAKAALNMLTRTSSGELFSSDGILMTSVDTGWITDERPHHTKVRLAGEGFHAPLDLVDGAARVYDPIVRGEAGEDLHGVFLKDYRPSAW
;
A
#
# COMPACT_ATOMS: atom_id res chain seq x y z
N MET A 1 -6.92 -8.63 10.65
CA MET A 1 -7.54 -9.67 9.82
C MET A 1 -7.69 -9.21 8.37
N ALA A 2 -8.45 -8.14 8.08
CA ALA A 2 -8.71 -7.71 6.69
C ALA A 2 -7.44 -7.40 5.84
N LYS A 3 -6.48 -6.63 6.40
CA LYS A 3 -5.24 -6.26 5.68
C LYS A 3 -4.40 -7.48 5.27
N ALA A 4 -4.25 -8.46 6.16
CA ALA A 4 -3.53 -9.70 5.87
C ALA A 4 -4.22 -10.56 4.80
N ALA A 5 -5.56 -10.59 4.79
CA ALA A 5 -6.31 -11.30 3.76
C ALA A 5 -6.11 -10.68 2.36
N LEU A 6 -6.07 -9.34 2.28
CA LEU A 6 -5.81 -8.63 1.02
C LEU A 6 -4.39 -8.89 0.49
N ASN A 7 -3.40 -8.93 1.38
CA ASN A 7 -2.03 -9.32 1.04
C ASN A 7 -1.99 -10.74 0.45
N MET A 8 -2.73 -11.67 1.05
CA MET A 8 -2.81 -13.04 0.55
C MET A 8 -3.49 -13.13 -0.82
N LEU A 9 -4.51 -12.30 -1.11
CA LEU A 9 -5.12 -12.21 -2.43
C LEU A 9 -4.08 -11.86 -3.51
N THR A 10 -3.25 -10.83 -3.25
CA THR A 10 -2.15 -10.48 -4.17
C THR A 10 -1.17 -11.63 -4.34
N ARG A 11 -0.77 -12.26 -3.24
CA ARG A 11 0.18 -13.38 -3.25
C ARG A 11 -0.29 -14.56 -4.08
N THR A 12 -1.58 -14.87 -4.07
CA THR A 12 -2.12 -16.05 -4.77
C THR A 12 -2.60 -15.76 -6.19
N SER A 13 -3.12 -14.56 -6.47
CA SER A 13 -3.75 -14.23 -7.76
C SER A 13 -2.80 -13.59 -8.78
N SER A 14 -1.71 -12.95 -8.32
CA SER A 14 -0.81 -12.19 -9.19
C SER A 14 -0.18 -12.98 -10.33
N GLY A 15 0.19 -14.25 -10.10
CA GLY A 15 0.82 -15.07 -11.14
C GLY A 15 -0.12 -15.40 -12.31
N GLU A 16 -1.38 -15.72 -12.00
CA GLU A 16 -2.42 -15.96 -13.00
C GLU A 16 -2.68 -14.68 -13.79
N LEU A 17 -3.00 -13.58 -13.09
CA LEU A 17 -3.30 -12.27 -13.68
C LEU A 17 -2.19 -11.74 -14.60
N PHE A 18 -0.92 -11.96 -14.23
CA PHE A 18 0.19 -11.60 -15.10
C PHE A 18 0.22 -12.45 -16.37
N SER A 19 0.05 -13.77 -16.22
CA SER A 19 0.17 -14.71 -17.33
C SER A 19 -1.00 -14.65 -18.32
N SER A 20 -2.23 -14.43 -17.83
CA SER A 20 -3.44 -14.38 -18.66
C SER A 20 -3.69 -13.00 -19.26
N ASP A 21 -3.49 -11.95 -18.47
CA ASP A 21 -3.99 -10.61 -18.77
C ASP A 21 -2.89 -9.53 -18.80
N GLY A 22 -1.64 -9.88 -18.48
CA GLY A 22 -0.54 -8.92 -18.37
C GLY A 22 -0.70 -7.94 -17.20
N ILE A 23 -1.45 -8.31 -16.16
CA ILE A 23 -1.75 -7.45 -15.02
C ILE A 23 -0.70 -7.62 -13.92
N LEU A 24 0.01 -6.53 -13.60
CA LEU A 24 0.98 -6.46 -12.51
C LEU A 24 0.29 -6.17 -11.16
N MET A 25 -0.24 -7.23 -10.52
CA MET A 25 -0.91 -7.08 -9.22
C MET A 25 0.11 -6.95 -8.06
N THR A 26 0.06 -5.82 -7.33
CA THR A 26 0.94 -5.51 -6.20
C THR A 26 0.18 -5.10 -4.94
N SER A 27 0.76 -5.36 -3.76
CA SER A 27 0.28 -4.82 -2.48
C SER A 27 1.24 -3.75 -1.98
N VAL A 28 0.72 -2.63 -1.48
CA VAL A 28 1.54 -1.49 -1.03
C VAL A 28 1.15 -1.08 0.39
N ASP A 29 2.15 -0.93 1.26
CA ASP A 29 2.03 -0.25 2.54
C ASP A 29 2.23 1.25 2.37
N THR A 30 1.14 2.00 2.52
CA THR A 30 1.17 3.48 2.50
C THR A 30 1.87 4.06 3.73
N GLY A 31 2.13 3.25 4.75
CA GLY A 31 2.61 3.72 6.04
C GLY A 31 1.50 4.42 6.85
N TRP A 32 1.91 5.12 7.91
CA TRP A 32 0.95 5.76 8.79
C TRP A 32 0.58 7.16 8.28
N ILE A 33 -0.41 7.19 7.39
CA ILE A 33 -0.92 8.42 6.74
C ILE A 33 -2.25 8.93 7.35
N THR A 34 -2.92 8.12 8.16
CA THR A 34 -4.22 8.45 8.76
C THR A 34 -4.31 8.03 10.22
N ASP A 35 -5.02 8.82 11.03
CA ASP A 35 -5.40 8.42 12.38
C ASP A 35 -6.65 7.51 12.33
N GLU A 36 -6.44 6.20 12.55
CA GLU A 36 -7.48 5.15 12.58
C GLU A 36 -8.16 5.02 13.96
N ARG A 37 -7.83 5.88 14.95
CA ARG A 37 -8.47 5.86 16.28
C ARG A 37 -9.97 6.21 16.19
N PRO A 38 -10.78 5.83 17.20
CA PRO A 38 -12.20 6.20 17.26
C PRO A 38 -12.43 7.70 17.05
N HIS A 39 -13.48 8.05 16.32
CA HIS A 39 -13.74 9.42 15.86
C HIS A 39 -13.61 10.49 16.95
N HIS A 40 -14.20 10.27 18.13
CA HIS A 40 -14.13 11.23 19.25
C HIS A 40 -12.69 11.47 19.72
N THR A 41 -11.88 10.41 19.82
CA THR A 41 -10.48 10.48 20.21
C THR A 41 -9.65 11.16 19.12
N LYS A 42 -9.86 10.79 17.86
CA LYS A 42 -9.20 11.40 16.71
C LYS A 42 -9.41 12.92 16.66
N VAL A 43 -10.66 13.39 16.80
CA VAL A 43 -10.98 14.82 16.73
C VAL A 43 -10.35 15.59 17.88
N ARG A 44 -10.40 15.05 19.12
CA ARG A 44 -9.77 15.68 20.27
C ARG A 44 -8.26 15.81 20.07
N LEU A 45 -7.59 14.72 19.70
CA LEU A 45 -6.14 14.70 19.51
C LEU A 45 -5.69 15.60 18.34
N ALA A 46 -6.47 15.65 17.26
CA ALA A 46 -6.21 16.59 16.17
C ALA A 46 -6.28 18.06 16.65
N GLY A 47 -7.24 18.40 17.53
CA GLY A 47 -7.30 19.71 18.18
C GLY A 47 -6.12 20.00 19.12
N GLU A 48 -5.50 18.96 19.67
CA GLU A 48 -4.26 19.03 20.45
C GLU A 48 -3.00 19.06 19.57
N GLY A 49 -3.15 19.07 18.23
CA GLY A 49 -2.04 19.15 17.28
C GLY A 49 -1.45 17.80 16.86
N PHE A 50 -2.13 16.69 17.15
CA PHE A 50 -1.70 15.38 16.67
C PHE A 50 -1.91 15.25 15.15
N HIS A 51 -0.86 14.79 14.45
CA HIS A 51 -0.92 14.39 13.05
C HIS A 51 -0.16 13.07 12.85
N ALA A 52 -0.55 12.32 11.82
CA ALA A 52 0.17 11.12 11.43
C ALA A 52 1.57 11.51 10.90
N PRO A 53 2.60 10.64 11.02
CA PRO A 53 3.96 10.97 10.60
C PRO A 53 4.15 11.19 9.10
N LEU A 54 3.28 10.58 8.28
CA LEU A 54 3.26 10.74 6.83
C LEU A 54 1.96 11.42 6.42
N ASP A 55 2.00 12.12 5.29
CA ASP A 55 0.82 12.78 4.74
C ASP A 55 0.17 11.98 3.59
N LEU A 56 -0.90 12.53 3.02
CA LEU A 56 -1.61 11.89 1.91
C LEU A 56 -0.78 11.83 0.61
N VAL A 57 0.14 12.78 0.42
CA VAL A 57 1.03 12.82 -0.74
C VAL A 57 2.08 11.69 -0.62
N ASP A 58 2.63 11.48 0.56
CA ASP A 58 3.52 10.35 0.85
C ASP A 58 2.84 9.00 0.56
N GLY A 59 1.59 8.84 1.03
CA GLY A 59 0.79 7.65 0.76
C GLY A 59 0.51 7.44 -0.73
N ALA A 60 0.14 8.51 -1.44
CA ALA A 60 -0.12 8.45 -2.88
C ALA A 60 1.14 8.11 -3.68
N ALA A 61 2.30 8.69 -3.33
CA ALA A 61 3.56 8.39 -3.99
C ALA A 61 3.95 6.91 -3.87
N ARG A 62 3.73 6.29 -2.69
CA ARG A 62 3.98 4.86 -2.48
C ARG A 62 3.09 3.97 -3.34
N VAL A 63 1.81 4.31 -3.48
CA VAL A 63 0.88 3.57 -4.35
C VAL A 63 1.25 3.74 -5.82
N TYR A 64 1.77 4.91 -6.20
CA TYR A 64 2.13 5.24 -7.57
C TYR A 64 3.47 4.61 -8.02
N ASP A 65 4.43 4.42 -7.11
CA ASP A 65 5.77 3.84 -7.39
C ASP A 65 5.75 2.58 -8.26
N PRO A 66 5.01 1.50 -7.93
CA PRO A 66 5.01 0.28 -8.75
C PRO A 66 4.46 0.51 -10.16
N ILE A 67 3.60 1.51 -10.35
CA ILE A 67 3.06 1.86 -11.68
C ILE A 67 4.18 2.48 -12.52
N VAL A 68 4.90 3.48 -11.97
CA VAL A 68 6.02 4.14 -12.67
C VAL A 68 7.13 3.14 -13.01
N ARG A 69 7.43 2.22 -12.10
CA ARG A 69 8.43 1.16 -12.34
C ARG A 69 7.97 0.18 -13.40
N GLY A 70 6.69 -0.20 -13.41
CA GLY A 70 6.08 -1.00 -14.47
C GLY A 70 6.18 -0.34 -15.85
N GLU A 71 5.83 0.94 -15.95
CA GLU A 71 5.99 1.72 -17.19
C GLU A 71 7.46 1.84 -17.65
N ALA A 72 8.41 1.77 -16.71
CA ALA A 72 9.85 1.74 -16.99
C ALA A 72 10.39 0.33 -17.34
N GLY A 73 9.52 -0.69 -17.38
CA GLY A 73 9.87 -2.06 -17.75
C GLY A 73 10.24 -2.98 -16.58
N GLU A 74 9.90 -2.61 -15.34
CA GLU A 74 10.09 -3.48 -14.19
C GLU A 74 8.78 -4.18 -13.78
N ASP A 75 8.71 -5.49 -14.04
CA ASP A 75 7.53 -6.31 -13.75
C ASP A 75 7.41 -6.64 -12.25
N LEU A 76 6.97 -5.67 -11.46
CA LEU A 76 6.63 -5.89 -10.06
C LEU A 76 5.23 -6.49 -9.96
N HIS A 77 5.14 -7.78 -9.66
CA HIS A 77 3.86 -8.44 -9.36
C HIS A 77 4.05 -9.50 -8.27
N GLY A 78 2.98 -9.77 -7.51
CA GLY A 78 3.03 -10.79 -6.44
C GLY A 78 3.96 -10.42 -5.29
N VAL A 79 4.15 -9.12 -5.07
CA VAL A 79 5.01 -8.56 -4.02
C VAL A 79 4.20 -7.68 -3.08
N PHE A 80 4.71 -7.57 -1.85
CA PHE A 80 4.31 -6.55 -0.89
C PHE A 80 5.40 -5.51 -0.78
N LEU A 81 5.08 -4.25 -1.12
CA LEU A 81 6.01 -3.13 -1.05
C LEU A 81 5.81 -2.39 0.25
N LYS A 82 6.91 -2.25 1.00
CA LYS A 82 7.03 -1.37 2.16
C LYS A 82 8.22 -0.46 1.96
N ASP A 83 8.01 0.84 2.12
CA ASP A 83 9.04 1.86 1.89
C ASP A 83 9.72 1.67 0.51
N TYR A 84 8.90 1.47 -0.54
CA TYR A 84 9.30 1.27 -1.94
C TYR A 84 10.06 -0.04 -2.24
N ARG A 85 10.17 -0.95 -1.27
CA ARG A 85 10.94 -2.19 -1.40
C ARG A 85 10.10 -3.43 -1.12
N PRO A 86 10.37 -4.56 -1.80
CA PRO A 86 9.77 -5.83 -1.43
C PRO A 86 10.03 -6.16 0.05
N SER A 87 8.99 -6.57 0.74
CA SER A 87 8.98 -6.96 2.15
C SER A 87 8.33 -8.32 2.32
N ALA A 88 8.66 -9.00 3.42
CA ALA A 88 7.90 -10.17 3.85
C ALA A 88 6.44 -9.81 4.15
N TRP A 89 5.54 -10.74 3.84
CA TRP A 89 4.09 -10.67 4.07
C TRP A 89 3.72 -10.68 5.55
#